data_AF-A0A2D5V1N4-F1
#
_entry.id   AF-A0A2D5V1N4-F1
#
_cell.length_a   1.000
_cell.length_b   1.000
_cell.length_c   1.000
_cell.angle_alpha   90.00
_cell.angle_beta   90.00
_cell.angle_gamma   90.00
#
_symmetry.space_group_name_H-M   'P 1'
#
loop_
_entity.id
_entity.type
_entity.pdbx_description
1 polymer ?
#
loop_
_entity_poly.entity_id
_entity_poly.type
_entity_poly.pdbx_seq_one_letter_code
_entity_poly.pdbx_strand_id
1 'polypeptide(L)'
;KNVKVQRDKEPIQLKKGDWMVNSNQDAALFIHSVLQPELEDAYLSWNFFDSYLQQKEYFSSYVFIDKIEEILVNDQKLKKEYEIKKKEDAAFANSEWDQLYFIYKRSPYFEKSYNRLPIYFR
;
A
#
# COMPACT_ATOMS: atom_id res chain seq x y z
N LYS A 1 17.24 11.84 5.27
CA LYS A 1 16.03 10.99 5.41
C LYS A 1 16.29 9.71 4.63
N ASN A 2 16.08 8.52 5.21
CA ASN A 2 16.30 7.26 4.51
C ASN A 2 14.97 6.76 3.93
N VAL A 3 14.59 7.27 2.75
CA VAL A 3 13.42 6.76 2.02
C VAL A 3 13.69 5.30 1.64
N LYS A 4 12.76 4.41 1.99
CA LYS A 4 12.78 3.01 1.58
C LYS A 4 11.62 2.77 0.64
N VAL A 5 11.92 2.26 -0.55
CA VAL A 5 10.90 1.91 -1.54
C VAL A 5 11.00 0.45 -1.93
N GLN A 6 9.85 -0.15 -2.20
CA GLN A 6 9.74 -1.45 -2.85
C GLN A 6 9.38 -1.21 -4.33
N ARG A 7 9.96 -2.01 -5.22
CA ARG A 7 9.66 -1.99 -6.65
C ARG A 7 9.25 -3.37 -7.09
N ASP A 8 8.11 -3.46 -7.76
CA ASP A 8 7.59 -4.67 -8.35
C ASP A 8 7.20 -4.42 -9.81
N LYS A 9 7.29 -5.47 -10.64
CA LYS A 9 6.80 -5.43 -12.02
C LYS A 9 5.41 -6.00 -12.05
N GLU A 10 4.42 -5.15 -12.32
CA GLU A 10 3.01 -5.54 -12.41
C GLU A 10 2.34 -4.81 -13.57
N PRO A 11 1.30 -5.38 -14.20
CA PRO A 11 0.48 -4.65 -15.15
C PRO A 11 -0.29 -3.55 -14.40
N ILE A 12 -0.13 -2.31 -14.84
CA ILE A 12 -0.81 -1.15 -14.27
C ILE A 12 -1.75 -0.56 -15.32
N GLN A 13 -2.99 -0.32 -14.90
CA GLN A 13 -3.95 0.44 -15.68
C GLN A 13 -3.72 1.93 -15.44
N LEU A 14 -3.25 2.65 -16.46
CA LEU A 14 -3.19 4.09 -16.42
C LEU A 14 -4.60 4.69 -16.45
N LYS A 15 -4.80 5.75 -15.68
CA LYS A 15 -6.05 6.50 -15.56
C LYS A 15 -6.07 7.66 -16.55
N LYS A 16 -7.27 8.16 -16.84
CA LYS A 16 -7.42 9.41 -17.60
C LYS A 16 -6.71 10.54 -16.85
N GLY A 17 -5.78 11.22 -17.53
CA GLY A 17 -4.97 12.29 -16.95
C GLY A 17 -3.54 11.88 -16.60
N ASP A 18 -3.21 10.58 -16.65
CA ASP A 18 -1.82 10.14 -16.55
C ASP A 18 -1.03 10.53 -17.80
N TRP A 19 0.24 10.88 -17.62
CA TRP A 19 1.14 11.30 -18.69
C TRP A 19 2.32 10.35 -18.82
N MET A 20 2.63 9.97 -20.06
CA MET A 20 3.90 9.31 -20.38
C MET A 20 4.91 10.39 -20.80
N VAL A 21 5.96 10.55 -20.00
CA VAL A 21 7.01 11.54 -20.25
C VAL A 21 8.23 10.81 -20.81
N ASN A 22 8.67 11.18 -22.02
CA ASN A 22 9.89 10.64 -22.61
C ASN A 22 11.11 11.28 -21.94
N SER A 23 12.07 10.46 -21.51
CA SER A 23 13.34 10.92 -20.93
C SER A 23 14.46 11.15 -21.96
N ASN A 24 14.22 10.93 -23.26
CA ASN A 24 15.15 11.30 -24.33
C ASN A 24 14.99 12.78 -24.71
N GLN A 25 15.33 13.67 -23.79
CA GLN A 25 15.28 15.13 -23.93
C GLN A 25 16.27 15.82 -22.97
N ASP A 26 16.59 17.09 -23.21
CA ASP A 26 17.55 17.85 -22.40
C ASP A 26 17.17 17.94 -20.91
N ALA A 27 15.86 17.92 -20.61
CA ALA A 27 15.33 18.00 -19.25
C ALA A 27 15.33 16.66 -18.48
N ALA A 28 15.92 15.59 -19.03
CA ALA A 28 15.87 14.24 -18.43
C ALA A 28 16.39 14.21 -16.99
N LEU A 29 17.51 14.87 -16.72
CA LEU A 29 18.11 14.93 -15.39
C LEU A 29 17.13 15.52 -14.38
N PHE A 30 16.46 16.63 -14.73
CA PHE A 30 15.46 17.24 -13.85
C PHE A 30 14.31 16.28 -13.55
N ILE A 31 13.76 15.62 -14.58
CA ILE A 31 12.67 14.65 -14.42
C ILE A 31 13.08 13.52 -13.46
N HIS A 32 14.28 12.95 -13.66
CA HIS A 32 14.79 11.90 -12.78
C HIS A 32 15.00 12.41 -11.35
N SER A 33 15.63 13.58 -11.17
CA SER A 33 15.89 14.19 -9.87
C SER A 33 14.63 14.38 -9.02
N VAL A 34 13.52 14.83 -9.62
CA VAL A 34 12.30 15.15 -8.87
C VAL A 34 11.31 13.98 -8.75
N LEU A 35 11.37 12.98 -9.64
CA LEU A 35 10.42 11.86 -9.67
C LEU A 35 10.97 10.53 -9.15
N GLN A 36 12.28 10.39 -8.93
CA GLN A 36 12.83 9.19 -8.29
C GLN A 36 12.78 9.32 -6.76
N PRO A 37 12.00 8.48 -6.06
CA PRO A 37 11.68 8.71 -4.65
C PRO A 37 12.87 8.66 -3.69
N GLU A 38 13.98 8.01 -4.07
CA GLU A 38 15.18 7.94 -3.24
C GLU A 38 16.14 9.12 -3.39
N LEU A 39 15.87 10.02 -4.35
CA LEU A 39 16.71 11.20 -4.55
C LEU A 39 16.37 12.30 -3.55
N GLU A 40 17.37 13.14 -3.25
CA GLU A 40 17.27 14.20 -2.25
C GLU A 40 16.19 15.23 -2.61
N ASP A 41 16.19 15.67 -3.87
CA ASP A 41 15.24 16.67 -4.41
C ASP A 41 13.93 16.05 -4.92
N ALA A 42 13.68 14.78 -4.63
CA ALA A 42 12.44 14.12 -5.03
C ALA A 42 11.24 14.83 -4.41
N TYR A 43 10.17 15.04 -5.17
CA TYR A 43 8.93 15.62 -4.65
C TYR A 43 8.35 14.82 -3.47
N LEU A 44 8.65 13.52 -3.40
CA LEU A 44 8.34 12.69 -2.23
C LEU A 44 9.01 13.20 -0.95
N SER A 45 10.30 13.55 -1.00
CA SER A 45 11.07 14.06 0.16
C SER A 45 10.48 15.35 0.74
N TRP A 46 9.69 16.05 -0.07
CA TRP A 46 9.00 17.31 0.20
C TRP A 46 7.48 17.15 0.39
N ASN A 47 7.00 15.94 0.69
CA ASN A 47 5.61 15.64 1.04
C ASN A 47 4.56 15.93 -0.05
N PHE A 48 4.99 16.12 -1.31
CA PHE A 48 4.07 16.40 -2.43
C PHE A 48 3.06 15.27 -2.67
N PHE A 49 3.45 14.03 -2.39
CA PHE A 49 2.64 12.83 -2.59
C PHE A 49 1.90 12.35 -1.34
N ASP A 50 1.94 13.07 -0.22
CA ASP A 50 1.32 12.61 1.04
C ASP A 50 -0.15 12.25 0.88
N SER A 51 -0.89 13.06 0.11
CA SER A 51 -2.31 12.81 -0.15
C SER A 51 -2.56 11.50 -0.91
N TYR A 52 -1.61 11.07 -1.76
CA TYR A 52 -1.65 9.80 -2.50
C TYR A 52 -1.22 8.60 -1.67
N LEU A 53 -0.26 8.79 -0.75
CA LEU A 53 0.28 7.70 0.06
C LEU A 53 -0.62 7.31 1.23
N GLN A 54 -1.45 8.25 1.70
CA GLN A 54 -2.38 8.02 2.80
C GLN A 54 -3.48 7.02 2.44
N GLN A 55 -3.82 6.16 3.41
CA GLN A 55 -5.00 5.31 3.34
C GLN A 55 -6.26 6.19 3.38
N LYS A 56 -7.18 5.97 2.45
CA LYS A 56 -8.46 6.67 2.36
C LYS A 56 -9.62 5.79 2.79
N GLU A 57 -9.50 4.48 2.61
CA GLU A 57 -10.57 3.53 2.86
C GLU A 57 -10.23 2.55 3.99
N TYR A 58 -11.16 2.40 4.92
CA TYR A 58 -11.13 1.40 5.99
C TYR A 58 -12.35 0.49 5.90
N PHE A 59 -12.34 -0.59 6.66
CA PHE A 59 -13.49 -1.47 6.79
C PHE A 59 -14.49 -0.91 7.82
N SER A 60 -15.77 -1.23 7.63
CA SER A 60 -16.77 -1.12 8.69
C SER A 60 -16.78 -2.42 9.48
N SER A 61 -16.49 -2.40 10.79
CA SER A 61 -16.40 -3.61 11.62
C SER A 61 -17.66 -4.47 11.51
N TYR A 62 -18.84 -3.85 11.56
CA TYR A 62 -20.12 -4.56 11.51
C TYR A 62 -20.31 -5.36 10.21
N VAL A 63 -19.96 -4.78 9.07
CA VAL A 63 -20.11 -5.45 7.75
C VAL A 63 -18.96 -6.43 7.51
N PHE A 64 -17.78 -6.14 8.07
CA PHE A 64 -16.58 -6.91 7.82
C PHE A 64 -16.56 -8.24 8.59
N ILE A 65 -17.19 -8.31 9.77
CA ILE A 65 -17.27 -9.54 10.57
C ILE A 65 -17.82 -10.72 9.76
N ASP A 66 -18.90 -10.50 9.00
CA ASP A 66 -19.52 -11.52 8.16
C ASP A 66 -18.60 -12.02 7.03
N LYS A 67 -17.56 -11.24 6.68
CA LYS A 67 -16.57 -11.59 5.65
C LYS A 67 -15.33 -12.30 6.19
N ILE A 68 -15.08 -12.24 7.49
CA ILE A 68 -13.86 -12.81 8.09
C ILE A 68 -13.78 -14.30 7.84
N GLU A 69 -14.87 -15.03 8.09
CA GLU A 69 -14.88 -16.48 7.92
C GLU A 69 -14.56 -16.87 6.47
N GLU A 70 -15.20 -16.21 5.51
CA GLU A 70 -14.95 -16.39 4.07
C GLU A 70 -13.47 -16.11 3.74
N ILE A 71 -12.90 -15.01 4.22
CA ILE A 71 -11.51 -14.63 3.98
C ILE A 71 -10.54 -15.68 4.54
N LEU A 72 -10.74 -16.11 5.80
CA LEU A 72 -9.86 -17.05 6.47
C LEU A 72 -9.98 -18.49 5.95
N VAL A 73 -11.16 -18.88 5.44
CA VAL A 73 -11.36 -20.18 4.78
C VAL A 73 -10.62 -20.21 3.44
N ASN A 74 -10.71 -19.13 2.67
CA ASN A 74 -10.09 -19.02 1.35
C ASN A 74 -8.57 -18.79 1.42
N ASP A 75 -8.04 -18.20 2.50
CA ASP A 75 -6.61 -18.03 2.74
C ASP A 75 -6.15 -18.75 4.02
N GLN A 76 -5.80 -20.03 3.87
CA GLN A 76 -5.30 -20.87 4.96
C GLN A 76 -3.95 -20.37 5.52
N LYS A 77 -3.15 -19.65 4.74
CA LYS A 77 -1.88 -19.08 5.22
C LYS A 77 -2.18 -17.92 6.17
N LEU A 78 -3.06 -17.00 5.76
CA LEU A 78 -3.54 -15.90 6.60
C LEU A 78 -4.14 -16.42 7.91
N LYS A 79 -4.97 -17.46 7.85
CA LYS A 79 -5.56 -18.07 9.05
C LYS A 79 -4.48 -18.55 10.02
N LYS A 80 -3.46 -19.25 9.55
CA LYS A 80 -2.34 -19.70 10.39
C LYS A 80 -1.57 -18.54 11.01
N GLU A 81 -1.23 -17.51 10.22
CA GLU A 81 -0.52 -16.33 10.71
C GLU A 81 -1.33 -15.56 11.77
N TYR A 82 -2.65 -15.45 11.57
CA TYR A 82 -3.57 -14.84 12.52
C TYR A 82 -3.61 -15.59 13.86
N GLU A 83 -3.79 -16.92 13.84
CA GLU A 83 -3.87 -17.73 15.06
C GLU A 83 -2.54 -17.72 15.84
N ILE A 84 -1.41 -17.79 15.14
CA ILE A 84 -0.07 -17.67 15.75
C ILE A 84 0.04 -16.32 16.45
N LYS A 85 -0.26 -15.21 15.75
CA LYS A 85 -0.17 -13.88 16.33
C LYS A 85 -1.12 -13.71 17.52
N LYS A 86 -2.35 -14.24 17.43
CA LYS A 86 -3.32 -14.23 18.54
C LYS A 86 -2.83 -14.98 19.78
N LYS A 87 -2.08 -16.06 19.59
CA LYS A 87 -1.50 -16.83 20.71
C LYS A 87 -0.29 -16.13 21.34
N GLU A 88 0.55 -15.51 20.52
CA GLU A 88 1.85 -14.97 20.95
C GLU A 88 1.77 -13.52 21.47
N ASP A 89 0.76 -12.76 21.05
CA ASP A 89 0.63 -11.32 21.34
C ASP A 89 -0.68 -11.05 22.09
N ALA A 90 -0.58 -10.93 23.41
CA ALA A 90 -1.73 -10.67 24.27
C ALA A 90 -2.40 -9.31 24.01
N ALA A 91 -1.65 -8.29 23.57
CA ALA A 91 -2.24 -6.99 23.24
C ALA A 91 -3.12 -7.12 21.98
N PHE A 92 -2.61 -7.82 20.97
CA PHE A 92 -3.36 -8.15 19.77
C PHE A 92 -4.60 -9.01 20.07
N ALA A 93 -4.46 -10.05 20.91
CA ALA A 93 -5.57 -10.93 21.28
C ALA A 93 -6.72 -10.21 21.99
N ASN A 94 -6.40 -9.14 22.74
CA ASN A 94 -7.36 -8.34 23.48
C ASN A 94 -7.90 -7.13 22.69
N SER A 95 -7.40 -6.89 21.47
CA SER A 95 -7.85 -5.80 20.61
C SER A 95 -8.64 -6.36 19.44
N GLU A 96 -9.96 -6.20 19.47
CA GLU A 96 -10.85 -6.58 18.36
C GLU A 96 -10.45 -5.82 17.09
N TRP A 97 -10.21 -4.51 17.20
CA TRP A 97 -9.85 -3.69 16.06
C TRP A 97 -8.56 -4.15 15.39
N ASP A 98 -7.51 -4.48 16.17
CA ASP A 98 -6.25 -4.96 15.60
C ASP A 98 -6.42 -6.32 14.92
N GLN A 99 -7.22 -7.22 15.50
CA GLN A 99 -7.56 -8.50 14.89
C GLN A 99 -8.27 -8.31 13.55
N LEU A 100 -9.29 -7.46 13.50
CA LEU A 100 -10.03 -7.13 12.27
C LEU A 100 -9.12 -6.48 11.23
N TYR A 101 -8.33 -5.48 11.63
CA TYR A 101 -7.45 -4.75 10.74
C TYR A 101 -6.33 -5.63 10.17
N PHE A 102 -5.82 -6.59 10.95
CA PHE A 102 -4.82 -7.56 10.50
C PHE A 102 -5.34 -8.42 9.34
N ILE A 103 -6.59 -8.88 9.45
CA ILE A 103 -7.26 -9.66 8.41
C ILE A 103 -7.59 -8.76 7.22
N TYR A 104 -8.14 -7.58 7.46
CA TYR A 104 -8.47 -6.60 6.42
C TYR A 104 -7.27 -6.26 5.53
N LYS A 105 -6.11 -5.93 6.13
CA LYS A 105 -4.87 -5.62 5.38
C LYS A 105 -4.41 -6.71 4.41
N ARG A 106 -4.79 -7.95 4.67
CA ARG A 106 -4.40 -9.13 3.88
C ARG A 106 -5.57 -9.67 3.06
N SER A 107 -6.70 -8.97 3.07
CA SER A 107 -7.89 -9.33 2.30
C SER A 107 -7.90 -8.64 0.93
N PRO A 108 -8.70 -9.12 -0.02
CA PRO A 108 -8.92 -8.45 -1.30
C PRO A 108 -9.52 -7.05 -1.21
N TYR A 109 -10.09 -6.70 -0.05
CA TYR A 109 -10.75 -5.41 0.20
C TYR A 109 -9.78 -4.30 0.61
N PHE A 110 -8.51 -4.63 0.90
CA PHE A 110 -7.54 -3.62 1.27
C PHE A 110 -7.24 -2.67 0.11
N GLU A 111 -7.19 -1.38 0.41
CA GLU A 111 -6.93 -0.34 -0.56
C GLU A 111 -5.56 -0.51 -1.23
N LYS A 112 -5.55 -0.78 -2.53
CA LYS A 112 -4.32 -1.02 -3.32
C LYS A 112 -3.49 0.23 -3.57
N SER A 113 -4.05 1.43 -3.35
CA SER A 113 -3.35 2.72 -3.46
C SER A 113 -2.55 3.10 -2.23
N TYR A 114 -2.80 2.45 -1.08
CA TYR A 114 -2.10 2.80 0.15
C TYR A 114 -0.57 2.63 -0.01
N ASN A 115 0.19 3.66 0.36
CA ASN A 115 1.65 3.72 0.21
C ASN A 115 2.17 3.43 -1.21
N ARG A 116 1.37 3.71 -2.24
CA ARG A 116 1.78 3.53 -3.63
C ARG A 116 1.98 4.87 -4.32
N LEU A 117 3.20 5.10 -4.82
CA LEU A 117 3.51 6.29 -5.60
C LEU A 117 2.85 6.22 -6.99
N PRO A 118 2.28 7.33 -7.49
CA PRO A 118 1.73 7.41 -8.84
C PRO A 118 2.83 7.70 -9.89
N ILE A 119 3.98 7.05 -9.76
CA ILE A 119 5.13 7.18 -10.67
C ILE A 119 5.53 5.78 -11.11
N TYR A 120 5.47 5.54 -12.42
CA TYR A 120 5.72 4.24 -13.02
C TYR A 120 6.84 4.32 -14.04
N PHE A 121 7.71 3.32 -14.04
CA PHE A 121 8.84 3.22 -14.97
C PHE A 121 8.54 2.11 -15.99
N ARG A 122 8.86 2.38 -17.26
CA ARG A 122 8.72 1.42 -18.37
C ARG A 122 10.08 0.86 -18.77
#